data_AF-A0A0G3BQN4-F1
#
_entry.id   AF-A0A0G3BQN4-F1
#
_cell.length_a   1.000
_cell.length_b   1.000
_cell.length_c   1.000
_cell.angle_alpha   90.00
_cell.angle_beta   90.00
_cell.angle_gamma   90.00
#
_symmetry.space_group_name_H-M   'P 1'
#
loop_
_entity.id
_entity.type
_entity.pdbx_description
1 polymer ?
#
loop_
_entity_poly.entity_id
_entity_poly.type
_entity_poly.pdbx_seq_one_letter_code
_entity_poly.pdbx_strand_id
1 'polypeptide(L)'
;MSTVTDIILVTFFNDGSQGDDGHQNVDALNQWLLSTRPSPRDQLVRVDNRAGGGKVMQCEVWMAAINWLDEKAFEQAVRSINWAHRDCVQLFMKSENADRFRVINFDD
;
A
#
# COMPACT_ATOMS: atom_id res chain seq x y z
N MET A 1 3.90 -24.55 -1.65
CA MET A 1 3.99 -23.51 -2.70
C MET A 1 3.71 -22.18 -2.03
N SER A 2 4.48 -21.14 -2.35
CA SER A 2 4.24 -19.79 -1.81
C SER A 2 3.24 -19.07 -2.71
N THR A 3 2.08 -18.69 -2.18
CA THR A 3 1.09 -17.91 -2.93
C THR A 3 1.50 -16.44 -2.95
N VAL A 4 1.65 -15.88 -4.14
CA VAL A 4 1.94 -14.45 -4.31
C VAL A 4 0.67 -13.63 -4.11
N THR A 5 0.76 -12.54 -3.36
CA THR A 5 -0.28 -11.52 -3.25
C THR A 5 0.23 -10.24 -3.87
N ASP A 6 -0.47 -9.76 -4.89
CA ASP A 6 -0.25 -8.45 -5.47
C ASP A 6 -0.99 -7.40 -4.63
N ILE A 7 -0.29 -6.34 -4.25
CA ILE A 7 -0.79 -5.24 -3.42
C ILE A 7 -0.68 -3.95 -4.23
N ILE A 8 -1.77 -3.19 -4.29
CA ILE A 8 -1.78 -1.81 -4.75
C ILE A 8 -2.46 -0.98 -3.67
N LEU A 9 -1.77 0.02 -3.13
CA LEU A 9 -2.29 0.96 -2.17
C LEU A 9 -2.30 2.35 -2.81
N VAL A 10 -3.48 2.95 -2.87
CA VAL A 10 -3.68 4.33 -3.35
C VAL A 10 -3.95 5.20 -2.16
N THR A 11 -3.26 6.33 -2.07
CA THR A 11 -3.41 7.32 -0.99
C THR A 11 -3.56 8.73 -1.57
N PHE A 12 -4.07 9.66 -0.75
CA PHE A 12 -3.99 11.08 -1.10
C PHE A 12 -2.53 11.53 -1.21
N PHE A 13 -2.29 12.59 -1.98
CA PHE A 13 -0.96 13.16 -2.13
C PHE A 13 -0.47 13.71 -0.78
N ASN A 14 0.74 13.32 -0.35
CA ASN A 14 1.36 13.75 0.92
C ASN A 14 0.56 13.35 2.18
N ASP A 15 -0.17 12.24 2.14
CA ASP A 15 -0.95 11.78 3.28
C ASP A 15 -0.05 11.37 4.47
N GLY A 16 0.08 12.26 5.46
CA GLY A 16 0.94 12.08 6.64
C GLY A 16 2.36 12.64 6.50
N SER A 17 2.66 13.41 5.44
CA SER A 17 3.97 14.07 5.33
C SER A 17 4.02 15.35 6.15
N GLN A 18 5.01 15.47 7.04
CA GLN A 18 5.44 16.75 7.59
C GLN A 18 6.65 17.24 6.76
N GLY A 19 6.41 17.63 5.51
CA GLY A 19 7.44 18.12 4.58
C GLY A 19 7.52 17.35 3.26
N ASP A 20 8.58 17.63 2.49
CA ASP A 20 8.71 17.19 1.09
C ASP A 20 9.05 15.70 0.89
N ASP A 21 9.55 14.98 1.92
CA ASP A 21 10.15 13.64 1.73
C ASP A 21 9.61 12.51 2.64
N GLY A 22 8.64 12.79 3.52
CA GLY A 22 8.22 11.81 4.54
C GLY A 22 6.90 11.10 4.24
N HIS A 23 6.92 9.79 4.02
CA HIS A 23 5.72 8.95 3.83
C HIS A 23 5.39 8.15 5.09
N GLN A 24 5.27 8.84 6.23
CA GLN A 24 5.25 8.21 7.57
C GLN A 24 4.24 7.06 7.70
N ASN A 25 3.08 7.19 7.07
CA ASN A 25 2.02 6.19 7.08
C ASN A 25 2.42 4.91 6.33
N VAL A 26 3.02 5.04 5.14
CA VAL A 26 3.50 3.89 4.37
C VAL A 26 4.80 3.34 4.95
N ASP A 27 5.64 4.18 5.52
CA ASP A 27 6.83 3.76 6.27
C ASP A 27 6.44 2.88 7.46
N ALA A 28 5.37 3.22 8.20
CA ALA A 28 4.83 2.39 9.26
C ALA A 28 4.35 1.02 8.74
N LEU A 29 3.72 0.96 7.57
CA LEU A 29 3.34 -0.31 6.93
C LEU A 29 4.56 -1.12 6.51
N ASN A 30 5.58 -0.47 5.95
CA ASN A 30 6.84 -1.13 5.59
C ASN A 30 7.58 -1.65 6.83
N GLN A 31 7.56 -0.93 7.95
CA GLN A 31 8.07 -1.42 9.23
C GLN A 31 7.28 -2.64 9.73
N TRP A 32 5.95 -2.62 9.60
CA TRP A 32 5.11 -3.78 9.93
C TRP A 32 5.49 -5.01 9.08
N LEU A 33 5.68 -4.83 7.76
CA LEU A 33 6.12 -5.89 6.85
C LEU A 33 7.49 -6.45 7.26
N LEU A 34 8.46 -5.56 7.51
CA LEU A 34 9.81 -5.94 7.96
C LEU A 34 9.80 -6.68 9.30
N SER A 35 8.92 -6.30 10.22
CA SER A 35 8.77 -6.96 11.53
C SER A 35 8.17 -8.37 11.42
N THR A 36 7.28 -8.57 10.43
CA THR A 36 6.64 -9.86 10.17
C THR A 36 7.61 -10.81 9.47
N ARG A 37 8.38 -10.30 8.50
CA ARG A 37 9.46 -11.05 7.85
C ARG A 37 10.56 -10.10 7.40
N PRO A 38 11.78 -10.22 7.93
CA PRO A 38 12.90 -9.36 7.54
C PRO A 38 13.33 -9.61 6.09
N SER A 39 12.80 -8.81 5.17
CA SER A 39 13.14 -8.84 3.75
C SER A 39 13.00 -7.43 3.17
N PRO A 40 14.11 -6.77 2.78
CA PRO A 40 14.04 -5.43 2.19
C PRO A 40 13.42 -5.42 0.79
N ARG A 41 13.10 -6.60 0.24
CA ARG A 41 12.45 -6.75 -1.08
C ARG A 41 10.93 -6.76 -0.98
N ASP A 42 10.39 -7.04 0.20
CA ASP A 42 8.95 -7.22 0.42
C ASP A 42 8.34 -5.96 1.04
N GLN A 43 8.48 -4.83 0.34
CA GLN A 43 8.04 -3.51 0.79
C GLN A 43 7.20 -2.81 -0.28
N LEU A 44 6.29 -1.94 0.15
CA LEU A 44 5.55 -1.03 -0.70
C LEU A 44 6.48 0.03 -1.28
N VAL A 45 6.49 0.14 -2.61
CA VAL A 45 7.29 1.12 -3.35
C VAL A 45 6.38 2.07 -4.12
N ARG A 46 6.69 3.37 -4.08
CA ARG A 46 5.96 4.39 -4.85
C ARG A 46 6.25 4.22 -6.34
N VAL A 47 5.20 4.21 -7.16
CA VAL A 47 5.29 4.00 -8.62
C VAL A 47 4.70 5.14 -9.46
N ASP A 48 4.30 6.23 -8.82
CA ASP A 48 3.77 7.44 -9.46
C ASP A 48 4.72 8.01 -10.53
N ASN A 49 6.03 7.94 -10.31
CA ASN A 49 7.05 8.38 -11.26
C ASN A 49 7.14 7.53 -12.55
N ARG A 50 6.42 6.41 -12.61
CA ARG A 50 6.30 5.55 -13.80
C ARG A 50 5.02 5.84 -14.59
N ALA A 51 4.15 6.72 -14.10
CA ALA A 51 2.93 7.10 -14.79
C ALA A 51 3.21 8.02 -15.98
N GLY A 52 2.40 7.91 -17.03
CA GLY A 52 2.46 8.78 -18.21
C GLY A 52 1.55 10.00 -18.11
N GLY A 53 1.79 11.01 -18.95
CA GLY A 53 0.94 12.21 -19.07
C GLY A 53 1.73 13.52 -18.99
N GLY A 54 1.06 14.64 -19.28
CA GLY A 54 1.64 15.98 -19.20
C GLY A 54 1.31 16.74 -17.90
N LYS A 55 0.77 16.05 -16.90
CA LYS A 55 0.28 16.63 -15.64
C LYS A 55 0.76 15.76 -14.46
N VAL A 56 0.88 16.39 -13.29
CA VAL A 56 1.22 15.70 -12.04
C VAL A 56 0.03 14.86 -11.57
N MET A 57 0.30 13.65 -11.06
CA MET A 57 -0.72 12.85 -10.39
C MET A 57 -1.22 13.56 -9.13
N GLN A 58 -2.48 13.32 -8.78
CA GLN A 58 -3.13 13.89 -7.58
C GLN A 58 -3.36 12.82 -6.50
N CYS A 59 -2.65 11.70 -6.62
CA CYS A 59 -2.62 10.61 -5.66
C CYS A 59 -1.24 9.94 -5.71
N GLU A 60 -0.95 9.17 -4.67
CA GLU A 60 0.22 8.30 -4.66
C GLU A 60 -0.22 6.86 -4.82
N VAL A 61 0.57 6.11 -5.57
CA VAL A 61 0.34 4.68 -5.81
C VAL A 61 1.55 3.92 -5.33
N TRP A 62 1.29 2.95 -4.47
CA TRP A 62 2.27 2.09 -3.84
C TRP A 62 2.01 0.65 -4.23
N MET A 63 3.04 -0.08 -4.63
CA MET A 63 2.90 -1.46 -5.09
C MET A 63 3.89 -2.41 -4.41
N ALA A 64 3.47 -3.65 -4.20
CA ALA A 64 4.32 -4.76 -3.76
C ALA A 64 3.75 -6.10 -4.26
N ALA A 65 4.61 -7.11 -4.37
CA ALA A 65 4.22 -8.50 -4.61
C ALA A 65 4.88 -9.38 -3.55
N ILE A 66 4.09 -10.00 -2.68
CA ILE A 66 4.59 -10.66 -1.46
C ILE A 66 4.07 -12.09 -1.40
N ASN A 67 4.96 -13.06 -1.22
CA ASN A 67 4.64 -14.50 -1.29
C ASN A 67 4.37 -15.19 0.06
N TRP A 68 4.24 -14.40 1.13
CA TRP A 68 4.03 -14.86 2.51
C TRP A 68 2.98 -14.04 3.26
N LEU A 69 2.31 -13.10 2.58
CA LEU A 69 1.42 -12.14 3.21
C LEU A 69 0.17 -12.82 3.79
N ASP A 70 -0.12 -12.57 5.05
CA ASP A 70 -1.46 -12.77 5.59
C ASP A 70 -2.31 -11.53 5.21
N GLU A 71 -3.16 -11.69 4.20
CA GLU A 71 -4.00 -10.61 3.68
C GLU A 71 -4.90 -9.97 4.74
N LYS A 72 -5.40 -10.74 5.70
CA LYS A 72 -6.29 -10.21 6.75
C LYS A 72 -5.51 -9.40 7.76
N ALA A 73 -4.35 -9.92 8.19
CA ALA A 73 -3.47 -9.20 9.11
C ALA A 73 -2.95 -7.91 8.46
N PHE A 74 -2.60 -7.96 7.17
CA PHE A 74 -2.17 -6.78 6.43
C PHE A 74 -3.30 -5.76 6.26
N GLU A 75 -4.51 -6.19 5.91
CA GLU A 75 -5.67 -5.29 5.87
C GLU A 75 -5.90 -4.59 7.23
N GLN A 76 -5.80 -5.33 8.33
CA GLN A 76 -5.91 -4.75 9.68
C GLN A 76 -4.79 -3.75 9.96
N ALA A 77 -3.55 -4.05 9.55
CA ALA A 77 -2.43 -3.12 9.67
C ALA A 77 -2.72 -1.81 8.90
N VAL A 78 -3.21 -1.89 7.66
CA VAL A 78 -3.61 -0.71 6.86
C VAL A 78 -4.75 0.06 7.52
N ARG A 79 -5.75 -0.62 8.10
CA ARG A 79 -6.86 0.04 8.84
C ARG A 79 -6.42 0.74 10.13
N SER A 80 -5.32 0.28 10.73
CA SER A 80 -4.79 0.83 11.99
C SER A 80 -3.99 2.11 11.80
N ILE A 81 -3.56 2.40 10.57
CA ILE A 81 -2.87 3.65 10.24
C ILE A 81 -3.85 4.83 10.34
N ASN A 82 -3.38 5.91 10.96
CA ASN A 82 -4.14 7.16 11.08
C ASN A 82 -3.93 8.04 9.83
N TRP A 83 -4.53 7.61 8.72
CA TRP A 83 -4.55 8.37 7.46
C TRP A 83 -5.18 9.76 7.67
N ALA A 84 -4.53 10.82 7.20
CA ALA A 84 -5.09 12.17 7.28
C ALA A 84 -6.27 12.34 6.30
N HIS A 85 -6.21 11.66 5.16
CA HIS A 85 -7.28 11.59 4.15
C HIS A 85 -7.75 10.16 3.96
N ARG A 86 -8.32 9.58 5.02
CA ARG A 86 -8.76 8.17 5.06
C ARG A 86 -9.75 7.81 3.95
N ASP A 87 -10.61 8.74 3.57
CA ASP A 87 -11.58 8.64 2.46
C ASP A 87 -10.94 8.54 1.07
N CYS A 88 -9.67 8.94 0.96
CA CYS A 88 -8.88 8.83 -0.26
C CYS A 88 -8.00 7.57 -0.30
N VAL A 89 -8.04 6.73 0.74
CA VAL A 89 -7.25 5.50 0.82
C VAL A 89 -8.02 4.34 0.20
N GLN A 90 -7.38 3.64 -0.74
CA GLN A 90 -7.93 2.42 -1.32
C GLN A 90 -6.87 1.35 -1.40
N LEU A 91 -7.20 0.16 -0.89
CA LEU A 91 -6.33 -1.01 -0.95
C LEU A 91 -6.90 -2.02 -1.93
N PHE A 92 -6.07 -2.43 -2.88
CA PHE A 92 -6.35 -3.51 -3.81
C PHE A 92 -5.43 -4.67 -3.49
N MET A 93 -6.00 -5.85 -3.30
CA MET A 93 -5.24 -7.08 -3.13
C MET A 93 -5.72 -8.14 -4.10
N LYS A 94 -4.79 -8.89 -4.69
CA LYS A 94 -5.09 -10.03 -5.54
C LYS A 94 -4.17 -11.18 -5.17
N SER A 95 -4.75 -12.25 -4.63
CA SER A 95 -4.05 -13.51 -4.46
C SER A 95 -3.76 -14.15 -5.83
N GLU A 96 -2.74 -14.99 -5.91
CA GLU A 96 -2.31 -15.69 -7.13
C GLU A 96 -3.47 -16.34 -7.90
N ASN A 97 -4.36 -17.04 -7.18
CA ASN A 97 -5.50 -17.77 -7.77
C ASN A 97 -6.78 -16.94 -7.89
N ALA A 98 -6.77 -15.66 -7.49
CA ALA A 98 -7.93 -14.79 -7.62
C ALA A 98 -8.02 -14.22 -9.04
N ASP A 99 -9.22 -14.27 -9.64
CA ASP A 99 -9.46 -13.73 -10.98
C ASP A 99 -9.47 -12.19 -11.03
N ARG A 100 -9.67 -11.54 -9.87
CA ARG A 100 -9.82 -10.10 -9.75
C ARG A 100 -9.23 -9.57 -8.45
N PHE A 101 -8.89 -8.29 -8.44
CA PHE A 101 -8.58 -7.58 -7.22
C PHE A 101 -9.80 -7.52 -6.31
N ARG A 102 -9.57 -7.74 -5.02
CA ARG A 102 -10.46 -7.33 -3.94
C ARG A 102 -10.12 -5.89 -3.59
N VAL A 103 -11.15 -5.03 -3.63
CA VAL A 103 -11.02 -3.62 -3.27
C VAL A 103 -11.51 -3.44 -1.84
N ILE A 104 -10.74 -2.73 -1.04
CA ILE A 104 -11.04 -2.39 0.34
C ILE A 104 -11.04 -0.86 0.44
N ASN A 105 -12.20 -0.30 0.76
CA ASN A 105 -12.38 1.10 1.07
C ASN A 105 -12.35 1.30 2.59
N PHE A 106 -12.01 2.50 3.03
CA PHE A 106 -11.80 2.83 4.45
C PHE A 106 -12.82 3.84 4.99
N ASP A 107 -13.87 4.09 4.20
CA ASP A 107 -15.01 4.97 4.49
C ASP A 107 -15.97 4.27 5.48
N ASP A 108 -15.74 4.43 6.78
CA ASP A 108 -16.71 4.21 7.85
C ASP A 108 -16.97 5.53 8.57
#